data_AF-A0A9W4XMT4-F1
#
_entry.id   AF-A0A9W4XMT4-F1
#
_cell.length_a   1.000
_cell.length_b   1.000
_cell.length_c   1.000
_cell.angle_alpha   90.00
_cell.angle_beta   90.00
_cell.angle_gamma   90.00
#
_symmetry.space_group_name_H-M   'P 1'
#
loop_
_entity.id
_entity.type
_entity.pdbx_description
1 polymer ?
#
loop_
_entity_poly.entity_id
_entity_poly.type
_entity_poly.pdbx_seq_one_letter_code
_entity_poly.pdbx_strand_id
1 'polypeptide(L)'
;MIKQLLSLLIIPFILFRVALNRVGRLWKRSSVIVDKYIYKTYYQDIGKEITKVFPCNNYDDGSLAPIILRLAWHCCATYNKYTNTGGSNGSTMRFLPELIVEGNTGLETARLALEPIKQKYLITYSDLWTLAGKMAIESMNGPIISWKSGRIDCKYAKFPISDHLPFGDKDSDHIRKTFTRLGFNDEETVCLLGAHSVGRCHKYISGWEGKWTKNPTKLSNEFYKNLLNEQWHESIVPETGKVQYYNEDNSLMMLPTDIELIRDKNYLKFVKIYSSDDKKFYKDFSGAFSKLLRLGFNE
;
A
#
# COMPACT_ATOMS: atom_id res chain seq x y z
N MET A 1 39.36 -59.19 28.04
CA MET A 1 38.34 -58.51 28.87
C MET A 1 38.32 -56.99 28.72
N ILE A 2 39.45 -56.26 28.80
CA ILE A 2 39.46 -54.78 28.80
C ILE A 2 38.96 -54.14 27.48
N LYS A 3 39.24 -54.73 26.31
CA LYS A 3 38.76 -54.21 25.00
C LYS A 3 37.23 -54.35 24.79
N GLN A 4 36.57 -55.35 25.39
CA GLN A 4 35.10 -55.51 25.32
C GLN A 4 34.37 -54.53 26.24
N LEU A 5 34.97 -54.16 27.38
CA LEU A 5 34.41 -53.14 28.29
C LEU A 5 34.49 -51.71 27.70
N LEU A 6 35.54 -51.40 26.93
CA LEU A 6 35.67 -50.11 26.24
C LEU A 6 34.62 -49.91 25.13
N SER A 7 34.28 -50.94 24.37
CA SER A 7 33.20 -50.86 23.36
C SER A 7 31.81 -50.66 23.97
N LEU A 8 31.57 -51.19 25.17
CA LEU A 8 30.31 -51.03 25.91
C LEU A 8 30.11 -49.61 26.47
N LEU A 9 31.17 -48.82 26.64
CA LEU A 9 31.11 -47.43 27.10
C LEU A 9 31.05 -46.40 25.96
N ILE A 10 31.56 -46.74 24.77
CA ILE A 10 31.57 -45.84 23.59
C ILE A 10 30.16 -45.74 22.95
N ILE A 11 29.42 -46.85 22.88
CA ILE A 11 28.07 -46.88 22.29
C ILE A 11 27.08 -45.96 23.05
N PRO A 12 27.00 -46.00 24.40
CA PRO A 12 26.20 -45.06 25.19
C PRO A 12 26.60 -43.60 24.96
N PHE A 13 27.89 -43.31 24.82
CA PHE A 13 28.38 -41.94 24.63
C PHE A 13 28.00 -41.36 23.26
N ILE A 14 28.06 -42.18 22.20
CA ILE A 14 27.60 -41.80 20.86
C ILE A 14 26.08 -41.60 20.84
N LEU A 15 25.31 -42.52 21.44
CA LEU A 15 23.86 -42.40 21.54
C LEU A 15 23.44 -41.16 22.35
N PHE A 16 24.14 -40.86 23.44
CA PHE A 16 23.93 -39.65 24.24
C PHE A 16 24.22 -38.37 23.44
N ARG A 17 25.31 -38.34 22.66
CA ARG A 17 25.65 -37.20 21.80
C ARG A 17 24.65 -37.01 20.65
N VAL A 18 24.15 -38.10 20.07
CA VAL A 18 23.07 -38.06 19.05
C VAL A 18 21.76 -37.57 19.67
N ALA A 19 21.42 -38.02 20.88
CA ALA A 19 20.24 -37.55 21.61
C ALA A 19 20.33 -36.05 21.94
N LEU A 20 21.46 -35.56 22.46
CA LEU A 20 21.69 -34.13 22.69
C LEU A 20 21.59 -33.30 21.41
N ASN A 21 22.18 -33.77 20.30
CA ASN A 21 22.07 -33.09 19.01
C ASN A 21 20.65 -33.09 18.45
N ARG A 22 19.85 -34.11 18.77
CA ARG A 22 18.43 -34.19 18.37
C ARG A 22 17.58 -33.27 19.25
N VAL A 23 17.81 -33.25 20.56
CA VAL A 23 17.15 -32.34 21.50
C VAL A 23 17.49 -30.88 21.18
N GLY A 24 18.76 -30.56 20.92
CA GLY A 24 19.17 -29.20 20.52
C GLY A 24 18.55 -28.76 19.18
N ARG A 25 18.44 -29.66 18.19
CA ARG A 25 17.71 -29.38 16.94
C ARG A 25 16.22 -29.18 17.16
N LEU A 26 15.59 -30.00 18.01
CA LEU A 26 14.18 -29.86 18.36
C LEU A 26 13.94 -28.55 19.12
N TRP A 27 14.80 -28.18 20.07
CA TRP A 27 14.70 -26.94 20.82
C TRP A 27 14.87 -25.72 19.93
N LYS A 28 15.87 -25.70 19.04
CA LYS A 28 16.05 -24.62 18.05
C LYS A 28 14.88 -24.51 17.07
N ARG A 29 14.30 -25.64 16.67
CA ARG A 29 13.11 -25.66 15.80
C ARG A 29 11.89 -25.13 16.57
N SER A 30 11.70 -25.55 17.81
CA SER A 30 10.60 -25.07 18.66
C SER A 30 10.72 -23.59 18.97
N SER A 31 11.92 -23.08 19.28
CA SER A 31 12.14 -21.64 19.52
C SER A 31 11.83 -20.82 18.27
N VAL A 32 12.31 -21.24 17.10
CA VAL A 32 11.99 -20.58 15.82
C VAL A 32 10.49 -20.59 15.51
N ILE A 33 9.79 -21.68 15.84
CA ILE A 33 8.32 -21.76 15.65
C ILE A 33 7.60 -20.82 16.61
N VAL A 34 8.01 -20.78 17.89
CA VAL A 34 7.43 -19.90 18.91
C VAL A 34 7.67 -18.43 18.56
N ASP A 35 8.89 -18.07 18.16
CA ASP A 35 9.24 -16.71 17.72
C ASP A 35 8.43 -16.30 16.51
N LYS A 36 8.29 -17.18 15.50
CA LYS A 36 7.46 -16.92 14.32
C LYS A 36 5.98 -16.77 14.67
N TYR A 37 5.48 -17.54 15.64
CA TYR A 37 4.09 -17.45 16.08
C TYR A 37 3.83 -16.14 16.83
N ILE A 38 4.65 -15.81 17.83
CA ILE A 38 4.57 -14.55 18.59
C ILE A 38 4.67 -13.34 17.65
N TYR A 39 5.60 -13.41 16.70
CA TYR A 39 5.79 -12.36 15.70
C TYR A 39 4.55 -12.20 14.80
N LYS A 40 3.95 -13.30 14.36
CA LYS A 40 2.70 -13.27 13.58
C LYS A 40 1.56 -12.66 14.40
N THR A 41 1.39 -13.07 15.65
CA THR A 41 0.33 -12.53 16.53
C THR A 41 0.54 -11.04 16.82
N TYR A 42 1.79 -10.60 16.96
CA TYR A 42 2.14 -9.19 17.19
C TYR A 42 1.61 -8.26 16.09
N TYR A 43 1.90 -8.56 14.83
CA TYR A 43 1.41 -7.76 13.70
C TYR A 43 -0.08 -7.92 13.45
N GLN A 44 -0.68 -9.05 13.81
CA GLN A 44 -2.14 -9.22 13.79
C GLN A 44 -2.83 -8.28 14.78
N ASP A 45 -2.28 -8.13 15.99
CA ASP A 45 -2.83 -7.23 17.00
C ASP A 45 -2.66 -5.76 16.61
N ILE A 46 -1.51 -5.39 16.05
CA ILE A 46 -1.32 -4.04 15.47
C ILE A 46 -2.33 -3.79 14.35
N GLY A 47 -2.55 -4.77 13.46
CA GLY A 47 -3.55 -4.67 12.40
C GLY A 47 -4.96 -4.38 12.93
N LYS A 48 -5.39 -5.08 13.99
CA LYS A 48 -6.67 -4.81 14.67
C LYS A 48 -6.74 -3.40 15.22
N GLU A 49 -5.68 -2.92 15.89
CA GLU A 49 -5.64 -1.56 16.43
C GLU A 49 -5.72 -0.51 15.32
N ILE A 50 -5.05 -0.74 14.18
CA ILE A 50 -5.16 0.12 13.00
C ILE A 50 -6.62 0.17 12.51
N THR A 51 -7.31 -0.95 12.39
CA THR A 51 -8.70 -0.95 11.90
C THR A 51 -9.66 -0.15 12.79
N LYS A 52 -9.37 -0.03 14.09
CA LYS A 52 -10.14 0.81 15.03
C LYS A 52 -9.98 2.31 14.77
N VAL A 53 -8.92 2.72 14.06
CA VAL A 53 -8.67 4.12 13.68
C VAL A 53 -9.55 4.54 12.51
N PHE A 54 -10.04 3.60 11.69
CA PHE A 54 -10.72 3.94 10.45
C PHE A 54 -12.05 4.68 10.62
N PRO A 55 -12.99 4.29 11.52
CA PRO A 55 -14.23 5.04 11.69
C PRO A 55 -13.97 6.42 12.28
N CYS A 56 -14.38 7.48 11.57
CA CYS A 56 -14.16 8.86 11.96
C CYS A 56 -15.28 9.76 11.41
N ASN A 57 -16.39 9.90 12.15
CA ASN A 57 -17.63 10.54 11.66
C ASN A 57 -17.46 12.01 11.25
N ASN A 58 -16.43 12.69 11.73
CA ASN A 58 -16.13 14.09 11.41
C ASN A 58 -15.10 14.24 10.27
N TYR A 59 -14.75 13.16 9.57
CA TYR A 59 -13.83 13.18 8.44
C TYR A 59 -14.47 12.52 7.21
N ASP A 60 -14.58 13.29 6.12
CA ASP A 60 -15.12 12.85 4.83
C ASP A 60 -16.41 12.02 4.97
N ASP A 61 -16.40 10.79 4.46
CA ASP A 61 -17.52 9.85 4.44
C ASP A 61 -17.56 8.98 5.70
N GLY A 62 -17.12 9.53 6.83
CA GLY A 62 -17.07 8.85 8.12
C GLY A 62 -15.88 7.91 8.28
N SER A 63 -14.84 8.03 7.44
CA SER A 63 -13.70 7.10 7.49
C SER A 63 -12.35 7.70 7.11
N LEU A 64 -11.32 7.37 7.90
CA LEU A 64 -9.91 7.63 7.63
C LEU A 64 -9.24 6.57 6.73
N ALA A 65 -9.91 5.46 6.41
CA ALA A 65 -9.31 4.39 5.61
C ALA A 65 -8.79 4.88 4.23
N PRO A 66 -9.51 5.72 3.46
CA PRO A 66 -9.01 6.21 2.18
C PRO A 66 -7.74 7.08 2.29
N ILE A 67 -7.65 7.98 3.28
CA ILE A 67 -6.47 8.82 3.45
C ILE A 67 -5.26 8.03 3.99
N ILE A 68 -5.50 7.00 4.80
CA ILE A 68 -4.46 6.06 5.25
C ILE A 68 -3.97 5.19 4.08
N LEU A 69 -4.87 4.77 3.18
CA LEU A 69 -4.50 4.11 1.93
C LEU A 69 -3.60 5.02 1.08
N ARG A 70 -3.97 6.30 0.92
CA ARG A 70 -3.15 7.28 0.22
C ARG A 70 -1.77 7.43 0.88
N LEU A 71 -1.70 7.51 2.20
CA LEU A 71 -0.42 7.55 2.93
C LEU A 71 0.50 6.37 2.57
N ALA A 72 -0.06 5.15 2.54
CA ALA A 72 0.69 3.95 2.19
C ALA A 72 1.14 3.96 0.72
N TRP A 73 0.28 4.39 -0.21
CA TRP A 73 0.63 4.57 -1.62
C TRP A 73 1.80 5.55 -1.76
N HIS A 74 1.69 6.75 -1.20
CA HIS A 74 2.72 7.80 -1.29
C HIS A 74 4.05 7.35 -0.67
N CYS A 75 4.01 6.63 0.45
CA CYS A 75 5.20 6.05 1.05
C CYS A 75 5.93 5.10 0.07
N CYS A 76 5.20 4.29 -0.69
CA CYS A 76 5.80 3.31 -1.61
C CYS A 76 6.13 3.89 -2.99
N ALA A 77 5.41 4.92 -3.44
CA ALA A 77 5.50 5.48 -4.79
C ALA A 77 6.74 6.36 -5.03
N THR A 78 7.60 6.54 -4.03
CA THR A 78 8.91 7.17 -4.22
C THR A 78 9.92 6.23 -4.88
N TYR A 79 9.65 4.92 -4.93
CA TYR A 79 10.57 3.91 -5.45
C TYR A 79 11.03 4.20 -6.89
N ASN A 80 12.30 3.96 -7.16
CA ASN A 80 12.87 4.01 -8.50
C ASN A 80 13.63 2.72 -8.76
N LYS A 81 13.11 1.87 -9.66
CA LYS A 81 13.73 0.58 -9.99
C LYS A 81 15.09 0.71 -10.69
N TYR A 82 15.38 1.84 -11.32
CA TYR A 82 16.62 2.04 -12.06
C TYR A 82 17.79 2.36 -11.14
N THR A 83 17.51 3.06 -10.03
CA THR A 83 18.51 3.42 -9.01
C THR A 83 18.42 2.55 -7.76
N ASN A 84 17.36 1.75 -7.63
CA ASN A 84 17.02 0.97 -6.44
C ASN A 84 16.96 1.82 -5.16
N THR A 85 16.31 2.99 -5.25
CA THR A 85 16.15 3.95 -4.15
C THR A 85 14.68 4.27 -3.90
N GLY A 86 14.38 4.80 -2.71
CA GLY A 86 13.01 5.08 -2.28
C GLY A 86 12.19 3.81 -2.02
N GLY A 87 10.87 3.97 -1.97
CA GLY A 87 9.94 2.86 -1.78
C GLY A 87 9.50 2.66 -0.33
N SER A 88 9.03 1.47 -0.04
CA SER A 88 8.40 1.11 1.23
C SER A 88 9.35 1.20 2.43
N ASN A 89 10.67 1.23 2.21
CA ASN A 89 11.66 1.44 3.27
C ASN A 89 11.93 2.92 3.50
N GLY A 90 12.21 3.28 4.75
CA GLY A 90 12.74 4.57 5.17
C GLY A 90 11.70 5.47 5.83
N SER A 91 10.45 5.47 5.32
CA SER A 91 9.41 6.44 5.70
C SER A 91 9.96 7.86 5.71
N THR A 92 10.61 8.24 4.61
CA THR A 92 11.33 9.51 4.45
C THR A 92 10.40 10.72 4.45
N MET A 93 9.12 10.55 4.10
CA MET A 93 8.03 11.53 4.23
C MET A 93 7.82 12.08 5.67
N ARG A 94 8.51 11.55 6.68
CA ARG A 94 8.56 12.16 8.02
C ARG A 94 9.47 13.39 8.10
N PHE A 95 10.34 13.59 7.13
CA PHE A 95 11.43 14.58 7.18
C PHE A 95 11.39 15.54 5.99
N LEU A 96 11.89 16.76 6.20
CA LEU A 96 12.05 17.78 5.14
C LEU A 96 13.19 17.41 4.18
N PRO A 97 13.03 17.52 2.85
CA PRO A 97 11.94 18.25 2.20
C PRO A 97 10.69 17.41 1.88
N GLU A 98 10.78 16.07 1.85
CA GLU A 98 9.68 15.20 1.38
C GLU A 98 8.35 15.41 2.13
N LEU A 99 8.42 15.73 3.42
CA LEU A 99 7.27 16.04 4.26
C LEU A 99 6.36 17.13 3.68
N ILE A 100 6.93 18.15 3.02
CA ILE A 100 6.21 19.35 2.54
C ILE A 100 6.07 19.41 1.02
N VAL A 101 6.43 18.34 0.31
CA VAL A 101 6.20 18.26 -1.14
C VAL A 101 4.69 18.32 -1.39
N GLU A 102 4.27 19.09 -2.39
CA GLU A 102 2.85 19.32 -2.72
C GLU A 102 2.03 18.03 -2.78
N GLY A 103 2.58 16.98 -3.40
CA GLY A 103 1.94 15.67 -3.49
C GLY A 103 1.62 15.02 -2.15
N ASN A 104 2.28 15.42 -1.04
CA ASN A 104 2.09 14.87 0.30
C ASN A 104 1.20 15.73 1.22
N THR A 105 0.67 16.85 0.72
CA THR A 105 -0.28 17.70 1.47
C THR A 105 -1.47 16.88 1.98
N GLY A 106 -1.91 17.14 3.21
CA GLY A 106 -3.05 16.47 3.86
C GLY A 106 -2.72 15.11 4.49
N LEU A 107 -1.53 14.53 4.23
CA LEU A 107 -1.14 13.24 4.79
C LEU A 107 -0.79 13.31 6.29
N GLU A 108 -0.67 14.51 6.86
CA GLU A 108 -0.52 14.71 8.30
C GLU A 108 -1.68 14.10 9.09
N THR A 109 -2.92 14.19 8.59
CA THR A 109 -4.09 13.60 9.24
C THR A 109 -3.91 12.09 9.43
N ALA A 110 -3.49 11.39 8.37
CA ALA A 110 -3.23 9.95 8.45
C ALA A 110 -2.04 9.60 9.34
N ARG A 111 -0.96 10.40 9.32
CA ARG A 111 0.21 10.18 10.19
C ARG A 111 -0.15 10.35 11.66
N LEU A 112 -0.86 11.42 12.01
CA LEU A 112 -1.30 11.70 13.38
C LEU A 112 -2.26 10.63 13.88
N ALA A 113 -3.16 10.14 13.04
CA ALA A 113 -4.09 9.08 13.40
C ALA A 113 -3.39 7.75 13.75
N LEU A 114 -2.24 7.46 13.13
CA LEU A 114 -1.46 6.24 13.37
C LEU A 114 -0.40 6.40 14.50
N GLU A 115 -0.11 7.63 14.93
CA GLU A 115 0.93 7.92 15.92
C GLU A 115 0.67 7.24 17.30
N PRO A 116 -0.56 7.19 17.85
CA PRO A 116 -0.80 6.45 19.09
C PRO A 116 -0.44 4.96 19.00
N ILE A 117 -0.62 4.35 17.84
CA ILE A 117 -0.21 2.95 17.59
C ILE A 117 1.31 2.84 17.55
N LYS A 118 1.98 3.79 16.88
CA LYS A 118 3.45 3.88 16.84
C LYS A 118 4.07 4.02 18.24
N GLN A 119 3.40 4.72 19.16
CA GLN A 119 3.83 4.89 20.55
C GLN A 119 3.59 3.63 21.39
N LYS A 120 2.48 2.92 21.15
CA LYS A 120 2.11 1.69 21.87
C LYS A 120 2.96 0.48 21.48
N TYR A 121 3.41 0.41 20.23
CA TYR A 121 4.09 -0.76 19.67
C TYR A 121 5.50 -0.42 19.17
N LEU A 122 6.45 -1.35 19.39
CA LEU A 122 7.76 -1.36 18.75
C LEU A 122 7.64 -1.80 17.29
N ILE A 123 7.10 -0.91 16.47
CA ILE A 123 6.99 -1.03 15.01
C ILE A 123 7.69 0.15 14.34
N THR A 124 8.27 -0.06 13.17
CA THR A 124 8.82 1.02 12.33
C THR A 124 7.66 1.81 11.69
N TYR A 125 7.88 3.08 11.37
CA TYR A 125 6.90 3.83 10.57
C TYR A 125 6.68 3.16 9.20
N SER A 126 7.73 2.58 8.62
CA SER A 126 7.65 1.90 7.33
C SER A 126 6.75 0.66 7.36
N ASP A 127 6.86 -0.17 8.40
CA ASP A 127 5.93 -1.29 8.55
C ASP A 127 4.53 -0.81 8.96
N LEU A 128 4.42 0.19 9.83
CA LEU A 128 3.13 0.71 10.28
C LEU A 128 2.30 1.25 9.12
N TRP A 129 2.85 2.13 8.30
CA TRP A 129 2.11 2.75 7.20
C TRP A 129 1.74 1.76 6.10
N THR A 130 2.63 0.82 5.78
CA THR A 130 2.33 -0.20 4.75
C THR A 130 1.35 -1.26 5.25
N LEU A 131 1.44 -1.67 6.52
CA LEU A 131 0.41 -2.51 7.15
C LEU A 131 -0.93 -1.78 7.18
N ALA A 132 -0.92 -0.49 7.49
CA ALA A 132 -2.14 0.31 7.54
C ALA A 132 -2.81 0.45 6.17
N GLY A 133 -2.04 0.63 5.09
CA GLY A 133 -2.57 0.59 3.72
C GLY A 133 -3.21 -0.76 3.37
N LYS A 134 -2.58 -1.88 3.75
CA LYS A 134 -3.19 -3.21 3.61
C LYS A 134 -4.50 -3.30 4.40
N MET A 135 -4.52 -2.89 5.66
CA MET A 135 -5.72 -2.94 6.51
C MET A 135 -6.83 -2.05 5.96
N ALA A 136 -6.50 -0.89 5.40
CA ALA A 136 -7.46 0.01 4.78
C ALA A 136 -8.18 -0.68 3.61
N ILE A 137 -7.42 -1.29 2.68
CA ILE A 137 -8.01 -2.06 1.56
C ILE A 137 -8.94 -3.16 2.07
N GLU A 138 -8.47 -4.00 3.00
CA GLU A 138 -9.24 -5.12 3.52
C GLU A 138 -10.51 -4.65 4.28
N SER A 139 -10.44 -3.51 4.98
CA SER A 139 -11.60 -2.93 5.69
C SER A 139 -12.65 -2.29 4.77
N MET A 140 -12.24 -1.82 3.58
CA MET A 140 -13.12 -1.22 2.58
C MET A 140 -13.68 -2.30 1.62
N ASN A 141 -13.82 -3.54 2.09
CA ASN A 141 -14.25 -4.71 1.32
C ASN A 141 -13.38 -5.03 0.08
N GLY A 142 -12.11 -4.60 0.09
CA GLY A 142 -11.14 -4.97 -0.92
C GLY A 142 -10.59 -6.39 -0.73
N PRO A 143 -9.72 -6.85 -1.64
CA PRO A 143 -9.12 -8.18 -1.57
C PRO A 143 -8.12 -8.30 -0.42
N ILE A 144 -7.86 -9.53 0.01
CA ILE A 144 -6.76 -9.83 0.94
C ILE A 144 -5.43 -9.46 0.29
N ILE A 145 -4.61 -8.69 0.99
CA ILE A 145 -3.30 -8.23 0.51
C ILE A 145 -2.18 -9.05 1.13
N SER A 146 -1.25 -9.55 0.33
CA SER A 146 -0.07 -10.24 0.83
C SER A 146 0.96 -9.23 1.35
N TRP A 147 1.20 -9.24 2.66
CA TRP A 147 2.12 -8.31 3.32
C TRP A 147 3.08 -9.05 4.23
N LYS A 148 4.31 -8.53 4.32
CA LYS A 148 5.34 -8.94 5.27
C LYS A 148 5.92 -7.70 5.91
N SER A 149 6.27 -7.82 7.18
CA SER A 149 7.04 -6.86 7.96
C SER A 149 8.55 -6.99 7.70
N GLY A 150 9.33 -6.09 8.27
CA GLY A 150 10.79 -6.07 8.21
C GLY A 150 11.32 -4.78 7.60
N ARG A 151 10.44 -3.83 7.24
CA ARG A 151 10.88 -2.55 6.71
C ARG A 151 11.54 -1.73 7.80
N ILE A 152 12.56 -0.99 7.40
CA ILE A 152 13.36 -0.19 8.31
C ILE A 152 13.09 1.29 8.10
N ASP A 153 13.01 2.03 9.20
CA ASP A 153 13.00 3.48 9.14
C ASP A 153 14.40 4.01 8.80
N CYS A 154 14.48 5.08 8.01
CA CYS A 154 15.75 5.73 7.78
C CYS A 154 16.17 6.48 9.07
N LYS A 155 17.47 6.40 9.40
CA LYS A 155 18.05 7.14 10.53
C LYS A 155 18.29 8.61 10.19
N TYR A 156 18.76 8.85 8.96
CA TYR A 156 18.96 10.16 8.38
C TYR A 156 18.42 10.11 6.96
N ALA A 157 17.76 11.17 6.54
CA ALA A 157 17.08 11.17 5.28
C ALA A 157 18.08 11.31 4.12
N LYS A 158 18.30 10.19 3.41
CA LYS A 158 18.83 10.22 2.05
C LYS A 158 17.62 10.34 1.13
N PHE A 159 17.27 11.58 0.79
CA PHE A 159 16.04 11.86 0.05
C PHE A 159 16.15 11.34 -1.39
N PRO A 160 15.20 10.54 -1.89
CA PRO A 160 14.93 10.52 -3.32
C PRO A 160 14.46 11.93 -3.74
N ILE A 161 14.88 12.40 -4.91
CA ILE A 161 14.49 13.71 -5.45
C ILE A 161 12.95 13.74 -5.57
N SER A 162 12.31 14.84 -5.15
CA SER A 162 10.86 14.93 -4.92
C SER A 162 9.96 14.94 -6.17
N ASP A 163 10.49 14.61 -7.35
CA ASP A 163 9.79 14.69 -8.64
C ASP A 163 9.32 13.30 -9.13
N HIS A 164 8.68 12.54 -8.25
CA HIS A 164 8.48 11.11 -8.46
C HIS A 164 7.02 10.66 -8.32
N LEU A 165 6.15 11.46 -7.72
CA LEU A 165 4.73 11.10 -7.60
C LEU A 165 3.97 11.43 -8.91
N PRO A 166 2.95 10.62 -9.29
CA PRO A 166 2.11 10.95 -10.43
C PRO A 166 1.29 12.22 -10.17
N PHE A 167 1.18 13.09 -11.17
CA PHE A 167 0.40 14.33 -11.11
C PHE A 167 -0.93 14.13 -11.82
N GLY A 168 -2.02 14.60 -11.22
CA GLY A 168 -3.39 14.36 -11.69
C GLY A 168 -3.77 15.05 -13.01
N ASP A 169 -3.01 16.06 -13.44
CA ASP A 169 -3.22 16.88 -14.64
C ASP A 169 -2.34 16.49 -15.84
N LYS A 170 -1.70 15.32 -15.81
CA LYS A 170 -0.81 14.86 -16.88
C LYS A 170 -1.46 13.81 -17.77
N ASP A 171 -0.81 13.54 -18.90
CA ASP A 171 -1.26 12.61 -19.93
C ASP A 171 -0.93 11.15 -19.62
N SER A 172 -1.41 10.25 -20.48
CA SER A 172 -1.13 8.81 -20.43
C SER A 172 0.37 8.46 -20.48
N ASP A 173 1.20 9.27 -21.13
CA ASP A 173 2.65 9.09 -21.17
C ASP A 173 3.31 9.35 -19.81
N HIS A 174 2.86 10.38 -19.10
CA HIS A 174 3.30 10.63 -17.71
C HIS A 174 2.92 9.48 -16.78
N ILE A 175 1.68 9.00 -16.88
CA ILE A 175 1.20 7.84 -16.10
C ILE A 175 2.13 6.65 -16.38
N ARG A 176 2.37 6.34 -17.66
CA ARG A 176 3.16 5.19 -18.08
C ARG A 176 4.61 5.28 -17.59
N LYS A 177 5.25 6.44 -17.77
CA LYS A 177 6.63 6.67 -17.33
C LYS A 177 6.75 6.54 -15.81
N THR A 178 5.80 7.11 -15.07
CA THR A 178 5.79 7.07 -13.60
C THR A 178 5.65 5.64 -13.07
N PHE A 179 4.68 4.89 -13.57
CA PHE A 179 4.45 3.51 -13.12
C PHE A 179 5.52 2.54 -13.64
N THR A 180 6.06 2.77 -14.84
CA THR A 180 7.21 2.01 -15.34
C THR A 180 8.42 2.18 -14.42
N ARG A 181 8.70 3.39 -13.93
CA ARG A 181 9.77 3.67 -12.94
C ARG A 181 9.58 2.89 -11.65
N LEU A 182 8.33 2.69 -11.22
CA LEU A 182 7.96 1.85 -10.08
C LEU A 182 8.07 0.34 -10.35
N GLY A 183 8.18 -0.05 -11.63
CA GLY A 183 8.24 -1.45 -12.04
C GLY A 183 6.90 -2.07 -12.37
N PHE A 184 5.87 -1.27 -12.62
CA PHE A 184 4.56 -1.72 -13.07
C PHE A 184 4.42 -1.65 -14.58
N ASN A 185 3.66 -2.59 -15.14
CA ASN A 185 3.21 -2.54 -16.54
C ASN A 185 1.85 -1.82 -16.66
N ASP A 186 1.34 -1.65 -17.88
CA ASP A 186 0.05 -0.97 -18.11
C ASP A 186 -1.14 -1.65 -17.39
N GLU A 187 -1.17 -2.98 -17.29
CA GLU A 187 -2.24 -3.72 -16.61
C GLU A 187 -2.26 -3.44 -15.10
N GLU A 188 -1.09 -3.54 -14.46
CA GLU A 188 -0.91 -3.26 -13.05
C GLU A 188 -1.15 -1.77 -12.75
N THR A 189 -0.78 -0.88 -13.67
CA THR A 189 -1.01 0.57 -13.57
C THR A 189 -2.50 0.88 -13.54
N VAL A 190 -3.25 0.42 -14.55
CA VAL A 190 -4.71 0.61 -14.60
C VAL A 190 -5.37 -0.03 -13.38
N CYS A 191 -4.89 -1.20 -12.95
CA CYS A 191 -5.38 -1.88 -11.76
C CYS A 191 -5.23 -1.03 -10.49
N LEU A 192 -4.02 -0.51 -10.24
CA LEU A 192 -3.73 0.31 -9.05
C LEU A 192 -4.53 1.62 -9.06
N LEU A 193 -4.72 2.25 -10.22
CA LEU A 193 -5.57 3.45 -10.35
C LEU A 193 -7.05 3.17 -10.02
N GLY A 194 -7.49 1.90 -10.05
CA GLY A 194 -8.80 1.50 -9.51
C GLY A 194 -8.98 1.77 -8.02
N ALA A 195 -7.91 2.08 -7.28
CA ALA A 195 -7.99 2.59 -5.91
C ALA A 195 -8.74 3.94 -5.83
N HIS A 196 -8.84 4.71 -6.92
CA HIS A 196 -9.73 5.86 -7.01
C HIS A 196 -11.21 5.48 -6.89
N SER A 197 -11.58 4.21 -6.72
CA SER A 197 -12.93 3.85 -6.27
C SER A 197 -13.24 4.29 -4.82
N VAL A 198 -12.23 4.64 -4.02
CA VAL A 198 -12.37 5.11 -2.64
C VAL A 198 -11.81 6.51 -2.45
N GLY A 199 -12.32 7.21 -1.44
CA GLY A 199 -11.93 8.56 -1.07
C GLY A 199 -12.48 9.63 -2.01
N ARG A 200 -11.84 10.78 -1.94
CA ARG A 200 -12.19 12.00 -2.67
C ARG A 200 -10.99 12.93 -2.76
N CYS A 201 -11.04 13.87 -3.69
CA CYS A 201 -10.17 15.03 -3.73
C CYS A 201 -10.76 16.18 -2.92
N HIS A 202 -9.89 17.02 -2.38
CA HIS A 202 -10.23 18.25 -1.67
C HIS A 202 -9.49 19.43 -2.26
N LYS A 203 -10.21 20.50 -2.59
CA LYS A 203 -9.65 21.68 -3.26
C LYS A 203 -8.53 22.36 -2.47
N TYR A 204 -8.61 22.32 -1.13
CA TYR A 204 -7.61 22.88 -0.22
C TYR A 204 -6.40 21.96 0.03
N ILE A 205 -6.42 20.72 -0.48
CA ILE A 205 -5.31 19.76 -0.35
C ILE A 205 -4.59 19.58 -1.68
N SER A 206 -5.35 19.31 -2.74
CA SER A 206 -4.80 18.93 -4.06
C SER A 206 -5.19 19.89 -5.19
N GLY A 207 -6.10 20.82 -4.92
CA GLY A 207 -6.67 21.69 -5.95
C GLY A 207 -7.94 21.14 -6.60
N TRP A 208 -8.15 19.82 -6.62
CA TRP A 208 -9.34 19.17 -7.16
C TRP A 208 -10.40 18.90 -6.09
N GLU A 209 -11.67 18.78 -6.47
CA GLU A 209 -12.78 18.58 -5.53
C GLU A 209 -13.74 17.47 -5.97
N GLY A 210 -14.10 16.60 -5.02
CA GLY A 210 -15.18 15.64 -5.18
C GLY A 210 -14.73 14.18 -5.14
N LYS A 211 -15.70 13.28 -5.23
CA LYS A 211 -15.51 11.83 -5.14
C LYS A 211 -15.68 11.16 -6.50
N TRP A 212 -15.00 10.05 -6.71
CA TRP A 212 -15.07 9.27 -7.95
C TRP A 212 -16.26 8.29 -8.00
N THR A 213 -16.75 7.85 -6.84
CA THR A 213 -17.82 6.86 -6.71
C THR A 213 -18.87 7.31 -5.70
N LYS A 214 -20.07 6.71 -5.76
CA LYS A 214 -21.13 7.05 -4.80
C LYS A 214 -20.78 6.58 -3.38
N ASN A 215 -20.03 5.47 -3.28
CA ASN A 215 -19.59 4.83 -2.05
C ASN A 215 -18.05 4.89 -1.87
N PRO A 216 -17.49 6.05 -1.49
CA PRO A 216 -16.04 6.26 -1.42
C PRO A 216 -15.35 5.52 -0.26
N THR A 217 -16.06 4.70 0.51
CA THR A 217 -15.48 3.84 1.57
C THR A 217 -15.51 2.36 1.19
N LYS A 218 -15.77 2.03 -0.08
CA LYS A 218 -15.79 0.67 -0.61
C LYS A 218 -14.94 0.55 -1.87
N LEU A 219 -13.86 -0.23 -1.80
CA LEU A 219 -13.09 -0.57 -2.99
C LEU A 219 -13.98 -1.38 -3.93
N SER A 220 -14.11 -0.95 -5.18
CA SER A 220 -14.96 -1.63 -6.15
C SER A 220 -14.58 -1.30 -7.58
N ASN A 221 -15.10 -2.06 -8.54
CA ASN A 221 -14.97 -1.73 -9.95
C ASN A 221 -15.94 -0.64 -10.44
N GLU A 222 -16.68 0.02 -9.52
CA GLU A 222 -17.57 1.14 -9.83
C GLU A 222 -16.80 2.29 -10.51
N PHE A 223 -15.55 2.53 -10.12
CA PHE A 223 -14.67 3.50 -10.79
C PHE A 223 -14.59 3.26 -12.31
N TYR A 224 -14.30 2.03 -12.75
CA TYR A 224 -14.21 1.71 -14.17
C TYR A 224 -15.58 1.71 -14.88
N LYS A 225 -16.65 1.36 -14.16
CA LYS A 225 -18.01 1.42 -14.70
C LYS A 225 -18.43 2.88 -14.94
N ASN A 226 -18.18 3.76 -13.97
CA ASN A 226 -18.49 5.18 -14.09
C ASN A 226 -17.66 5.79 -15.23
N LEU A 227 -16.36 5.47 -15.29
CA LEU A 227 -15.46 5.99 -16.31
C LEU A 227 -15.92 5.65 -17.75
N LEU A 228 -16.53 4.48 -17.97
CA LEU A 228 -17.02 4.07 -19.29
C LEU A 228 -18.46 4.51 -19.63
N ASN A 229 -19.32 4.67 -18.62
CA ASN A 229 -20.77 4.79 -18.83
C ASN A 229 -21.33 6.19 -18.53
N GLU A 230 -20.65 7.00 -17.71
CA GLU A 230 -21.05 8.39 -17.47
C GLU A 230 -20.63 9.29 -18.64
N GLN A 231 -21.37 10.38 -18.87
CA GLN A 231 -20.95 11.44 -19.78
C GLN A 231 -20.11 12.46 -19.01
N TRP A 232 -18.82 12.51 -19.32
CA TRP A 232 -17.85 13.38 -18.66
C TRP A 232 -17.73 14.71 -19.41
N HIS A 233 -18.00 15.82 -18.71
CA HIS A 233 -17.75 17.16 -19.22
C HIS A 233 -16.59 17.82 -18.46
N GLU A 234 -15.74 18.51 -19.20
CA GLU A 234 -14.60 19.24 -18.64
C GLU A 234 -15.10 20.50 -17.91
N SER A 235 -14.53 20.74 -16.74
CA SER A 235 -14.85 21.88 -15.88
C SER A 235 -13.61 22.35 -15.13
N ILE A 236 -13.75 23.48 -14.45
CA ILE A 236 -12.69 24.12 -13.66
C ILE A 236 -13.18 24.26 -12.23
N VAL A 237 -12.37 23.83 -11.26
CA VAL A 237 -12.61 24.13 -9.84
C VAL A 237 -12.42 25.63 -9.62
N PRO A 238 -13.47 26.40 -9.28
CA PRO A 238 -13.39 27.86 -9.30
C PRO A 238 -12.32 28.44 -8.37
N GLU A 239 -12.10 27.82 -7.20
CA GLU A 239 -11.17 28.34 -6.19
C GLU A 239 -9.70 28.10 -6.54
N THR A 240 -9.39 27.16 -7.43
CA THR A 240 -8.02 26.67 -7.65
C THR A 240 -7.60 26.74 -9.12
N GLY A 241 -8.55 26.90 -10.04
CA GLY A 241 -8.30 26.88 -11.48
C GLY A 241 -7.93 25.50 -12.03
N LYS A 242 -7.99 24.44 -11.21
CA LYS A 242 -7.67 23.08 -11.66
C LYS A 242 -8.76 22.54 -12.58
N VAL A 243 -8.34 21.97 -13.70
CA VAL A 243 -9.23 21.24 -14.62
C VAL A 243 -9.59 19.89 -14.02
N GLN A 244 -10.86 19.54 -14.05
CA GLN A 244 -11.39 18.21 -13.78
C GLN A 244 -12.61 17.91 -14.63
N TYR A 245 -13.09 16.68 -14.58
CA TYR A 245 -14.27 16.26 -15.31
C TYR A 245 -15.37 15.90 -14.33
N TYR A 246 -16.59 16.31 -14.61
CA TYR A 246 -17.77 15.94 -13.84
C TYR A 246 -18.71 15.11 -14.69
N ASN A 247 -19.52 14.27 -14.05
CA ASN A 247 -20.66 13.64 -14.70
C ASN A 247 -21.83 14.64 -14.84
N GLU A 248 -22.92 14.25 -15.49
CA GLU A 248 -24.04 15.17 -15.85
C GLU A 248 -24.63 15.94 -14.65
N ASP A 249 -24.75 15.30 -13.49
CA ASP A 249 -25.31 15.90 -12.27
C ASP A 249 -24.25 16.50 -11.33
N ASN A 250 -22.99 16.50 -11.73
CA ASN A 250 -21.82 16.93 -10.95
C ASN A 250 -21.66 16.22 -9.59
N SER A 251 -22.29 15.05 -9.39
CA SER A 251 -22.16 14.29 -8.14
C SER A 251 -20.86 13.50 -8.06
N LEU A 252 -20.24 13.21 -9.20
CA LEU A 252 -18.99 12.48 -9.34
C LEU A 252 -17.97 13.27 -10.16
N MET A 253 -16.69 13.03 -9.90
CA MET A 253 -15.58 13.64 -10.63
C MET A 253 -14.57 12.61 -11.13
N MET A 254 -13.79 13.04 -12.12
CA MET A 254 -12.59 12.37 -12.61
C MET A 254 -11.45 13.39 -12.76
N LEU A 255 -10.24 12.98 -12.43
CA LEU A 255 -9.03 13.74 -12.76
C LEU A 255 -8.75 13.64 -14.27
N PRO A 256 -7.99 14.60 -14.86
CA PRO A 256 -7.50 14.45 -16.23
C PRO A 256 -6.80 13.11 -16.47
N THR A 257 -5.95 12.67 -15.54
CA THR A 257 -5.29 11.35 -15.59
C THR A 257 -6.25 10.16 -15.57
N ASP A 258 -7.41 10.26 -14.92
CA ASP A 258 -8.42 9.18 -14.95
C ASP A 258 -9.06 9.09 -16.35
N ILE A 259 -9.36 10.24 -16.97
CA ILE A 259 -9.88 10.31 -18.35
C ILE A 259 -8.87 9.75 -19.36
N GLU A 260 -7.57 9.90 -19.11
CA GLU A 260 -6.54 9.30 -19.96
C GLU A 260 -6.62 7.76 -20.04
N LEU A 261 -7.21 7.09 -19.04
CA LEU A 261 -7.39 5.65 -19.06
C LEU A 261 -8.39 5.17 -20.13
N ILE A 262 -9.31 6.03 -20.56
CA ILE A 262 -10.23 5.74 -21.68
C ILE A 262 -9.79 6.33 -23.02
N ARG A 263 -8.91 7.35 -23.00
CA ARG A 263 -8.33 7.94 -24.22
C ARG A 263 -7.18 7.10 -24.78
N ASP A 264 -6.32 6.55 -23.93
CA ASP A 264 -5.23 5.66 -24.35
C ASP A 264 -5.77 4.26 -24.62
N LYS A 265 -5.56 3.75 -25.86
CA LYS A 265 -6.08 2.44 -26.29
C LYS A 265 -5.48 1.26 -25.50
N ASN A 266 -4.24 1.36 -25.03
CA ASN A 266 -3.58 0.33 -24.23
C ASN A 266 -4.12 0.28 -22.81
N TYR A 267 -4.53 1.42 -22.23
CA TYR A 267 -5.22 1.44 -20.95
C TYR A 267 -6.68 1.04 -21.06
N LEU A 268 -7.38 1.53 -22.09
CA LEU A 268 -8.81 1.29 -22.29
C LEU A 268 -9.16 -0.20 -22.32
N LYS A 269 -8.29 -1.05 -22.87
CA LYS A 269 -8.51 -2.51 -22.87
C LYS A 269 -8.62 -3.07 -21.45
N PHE A 270 -7.80 -2.62 -20.51
CA PHE A 270 -7.83 -3.06 -19.12
C PHE A 270 -8.97 -2.42 -18.33
N VAL A 271 -9.31 -1.16 -18.62
CA VAL A 271 -10.51 -0.51 -18.07
C VAL A 271 -11.76 -1.33 -18.39
N LYS A 272 -11.93 -1.75 -19.66
CA LYS A 272 -13.06 -2.61 -20.08
C LYS A 272 -13.07 -3.97 -19.37
N ILE A 273 -11.91 -4.57 -19.19
CA ILE A 273 -11.78 -5.84 -18.47
C ILE A 273 -12.21 -5.69 -17.01
N TYR A 274 -11.65 -4.72 -16.28
CA TYR A 274 -11.98 -4.55 -14.86
C TYR A 274 -13.40 -4.03 -14.62
N SER A 275 -13.96 -3.25 -15.57
CA SER A 275 -15.36 -2.84 -15.53
C SER A 275 -16.33 -4.03 -15.64
N SER A 276 -15.99 -5.04 -16.45
CA SER A 276 -16.83 -6.22 -16.69
C SER A 276 -16.58 -7.39 -15.74
N ASP A 277 -15.39 -7.50 -15.15
CA ASP A 277 -14.99 -8.61 -14.27
C ASP A 277 -14.39 -8.08 -12.94
N ASP A 278 -15.23 -8.02 -11.91
CA ASP A 278 -14.85 -7.58 -10.56
C ASP A 278 -13.91 -8.58 -9.87
N LYS A 279 -14.07 -9.88 -10.13
CA LYS A 279 -13.21 -10.94 -9.59
C LYS A 279 -11.79 -10.81 -10.14
N LYS A 280 -11.66 -10.55 -11.45
CA LYS A 280 -10.35 -10.27 -12.06
C LYS A 280 -9.74 -9.00 -11.47
N PHE A 281 -10.51 -7.91 -11.36
CA PHE A 281 -10.03 -6.69 -10.72
C PHE A 281 -9.46 -6.95 -9.32
N TYR A 282 -10.22 -7.60 -8.44
CA TYR A 282 -9.76 -7.85 -7.08
C TYR A 282 -8.56 -8.80 -7.01
N LYS A 283 -8.51 -9.82 -7.87
CA LYS A 283 -7.36 -10.73 -7.94
C LYS A 283 -6.09 -9.98 -8.33
N ASP A 284 -6.16 -9.16 -9.38
CA ASP A 284 -4.99 -8.45 -9.88
C ASP A 284 -4.61 -7.30 -8.95
N PHE A 285 -5.59 -6.63 -8.35
CA PHE A 285 -5.36 -5.57 -7.36
C PHE A 285 -4.65 -6.12 -6.13
N SER A 286 -5.03 -7.31 -5.66
CA SER A 286 -4.30 -8.00 -4.61
C SER A 286 -2.82 -8.17 -4.96
N GLY A 287 -2.53 -8.65 -6.17
CA GLY A 287 -1.16 -8.85 -6.65
C GLY A 287 -0.38 -7.53 -6.79
N ALA A 288 -0.94 -6.56 -7.50
CA ALA A 288 -0.31 -5.27 -7.78
C ALA A 288 -0.08 -4.45 -6.51
N PHE A 289 -1.06 -4.40 -5.60
CA PHE A 289 -0.92 -3.67 -4.34
C PHE A 289 0.04 -4.41 -3.38
N SER A 290 0.04 -5.75 -3.34
CA SER A 290 1.06 -6.51 -2.60
C SER A 290 2.47 -6.23 -3.11
N LYS A 291 2.65 -6.10 -4.43
CA LYS A 291 3.91 -5.71 -5.06
C LYS A 291 4.31 -4.28 -4.70
N LEU A 292 3.37 -3.33 -4.73
CA LEU A 292 3.60 -1.95 -4.30
C LEU A 292 4.17 -1.87 -2.88
N LEU A 293 3.57 -2.59 -1.93
CA LEU A 293 4.01 -2.57 -0.53
C LEU A 293 5.41 -3.21 -0.34
N ARG A 294 5.98 -3.85 -1.36
CA ARG A 294 7.32 -4.47 -1.34
C ARG A 294 8.37 -3.69 -2.12
N LEU A 295 8.01 -2.57 -2.75
CA LEU A 295 8.98 -1.81 -3.54
C LEU A 295 10.11 -1.29 -2.64
N GLY A 296 11.37 -1.59 -3.00
CA GLY A 296 12.54 -1.24 -2.20
C GLY A 296 12.70 -2.04 -0.90
N PHE A 297 11.87 -3.07 -0.67
CA PHE A 297 12.01 -4.02 0.44
C PHE A 297 12.57 -5.35 -0.08
N ASN A 298 13.84 -5.60 0.23
CA ASN A 298 14.49 -6.89 -0.02
C ASN A 298 14.33 -7.76 1.22
N GLU A 299 13.69 -8.92 1.06
CA GLU A 299 13.52 -9.95 2.10
C GLU A 299 14.83 -10.65 2.48
#